data_AF-A0A1B7ZF49-F1
#
_entry.id   AF-A0A1B7ZF49-F1
#
_cell.length_a   1.000
_cell.length_b   1.000
_cell.length_c   1.000
_cell.angle_alpha   90.00
_cell.angle_beta   90.00
_cell.angle_gamma   90.00
#
_symmetry.space_group_name_H-M   'P 1'
#
loop_
_entity.id
_entity.type
_entity.pdbx_description
1 polymer ?
#
loop_
_entity_poly.entity_id
_entity_poly.type
_entity_poly.pdbx_seq_one_letter_code
_entity_poly.pdbx_strand_id
1 'polypeptide(L)'
;MSNIPLFNEFSAVSAKEWKQKIQYDLKGADYNETLVWESPEGIKVKPFYHSDDAVPTPKNLTSKSIWKVGQFIYAGNATLANEKALKALKRGVESLSFTIPSEEIDISKLLKNIAINSIPVYLNMEFLSQTYVQSIFELIGPDNENIHLNVDVIGHLSKTGNWFSNLAKDISTQENILNGKFKNVLSVDSSLYQNAGADMVQQLAYSLAHANEYLNLFFKKEKQVFNITFKVSVGTNYFFEIAKIRALRLLWKTVAAEYNVATDCHIIATPTKRNKTLYDYNTNMLRTTTECMVAVLGGADTIVNLPYDAIYHKDNEFGERIAINQLLLLKNESYFDKVENPADGAYYIESITNQLTEKALLLFKSIENGGGFLKQLKENTIQRKIQESAEKEMLRFKEGREVLVGTNKYVNETDLMKDNLELYPFLKTKTRKTLIQPILEKRLAEDVEQKRLDDE
;
A
#
# COMPACT_ATOMS: atom_id res chain seq x y z
N MET A 1 -38.21 4.92 -14.85
CA MET A 1 -38.58 5.65 -13.62
C MET A 1 -38.99 7.05 -14.04
N SER A 2 -40.16 7.51 -13.62
CA SER A 2 -40.63 8.88 -13.85
C SER A 2 -39.65 9.88 -13.24
N ASN A 3 -39.18 10.85 -14.03
CA ASN A 3 -38.46 12.04 -13.57
C ASN A 3 -39.41 12.88 -12.70
N ILE A 4 -39.73 12.43 -11.49
CA ILE A 4 -40.36 13.29 -10.49
C ILE A 4 -39.22 14.11 -9.91
N PRO A 5 -39.13 15.41 -10.21
CA PRO A 5 -38.05 16.23 -9.69
C PRO A 5 -38.32 16.40 -8.19
N LEU A 6 -37.40 15.93 -7.37
CA LEU A 6 -37.42 16.21 -5.94
C LEU A 6 -36.99 17.67 -5.75
N PHE A 7 -37.64 18.39 -4.83
CA PHE A 7 -37.29 19.76 -4.40
C PHE A 7 -37.56 20.92 -5.38
N ASN A 8 -38.36 20.74 -6.44
CA ASN A 8 -38.75 21.84 -7.35
C ASN A 8 -39.50 23.00 -6.68
N GLU A 9 -40.07 22.76 -5.50
CA GLU A 9 -40.76 23.78 -4.70
C GLU A 9 -39.79 24.74 -4.01
N PHE A 10 -38.48 24.43 -4.01
CA PHE A 10 -37.44 25.21 -3.36
C PHE A 10 -36.43 25.72 -4.39
N SER A 11 -35.88 26.91 -4.14
CA SER A 11 -34.73 27.38 -4.89
C SER A 11 -33.49 26.58 -4.51
N ALA A 12 -32.62 26.30 -5.49
CA ALA A 12 -31.33 25.68 -5.21
C ALA A 12 -30.51 26.59 -4.29
N VAL A 13 -29.88 25.99 -3.26
CA VAL A 13 -29.05 26.71 -2.30
C VAL A 13 -27.60 26.59 -2.72
N SER A 14 -26.92 27.72 -2.90
CA SER A 14 -25.51 27.77 -3.28
C SER A 14 -24.57 27.43 -2.12
N ALA A 15 -23.32 27.07 -2.45
CA ALA A 15 -22.26 26.92 -1.44
C ALA A 15 -22.04 28.19 -0.61
N LYS A 16 -22.24 29.36 -1.23
CA LYS A 16 -22.11 30.66 -0.58
C LYS A 16 -23.19 30.88 0.48
N GLU A 17 -24.45 30.57 0.18
CA GLU A 17 -25.56 30.70 1.13
C GLU A 17 -25.39 29.73 2.31
N TRP A 18 -24.97 28.49 2.05
CA TRP A 18 -24.60 27.54 3.10
C TRP A 18 -23.50 28.09 4.01
N LYS A 19 -22.43 28.63 3.42
CA LYS A 19 -21.33 29.23 4.19
C LYS A 19 -21.78 30.42 5.02
N GLN A 20 -22.65 31.29 4.48
CA GLN A 20 -23.22 32.42 5.22
C GLN A 20 -24.03 31.96 6.43
N LYS A 21 -24.85 30.90 6.27
CA LYS A 21 -25.61 30.34 7.37
C LYS A 21 -24.70 29.75 8.46
N ILE A 22 -23.67 28.99 8.08
CA ILE A 22 -22.69 28.47 9.04
C ILE A 22 -21.99 29.61 9.78
N GLN A 23 -21.56 30.66 9.08
CA GLN A 23 -20.93 31.84 9.69
C GLN A 23 -21.84 32.54 10.71
N TYR A 24 -23.13 32.65 10.40
CA TYR A 24 -24.12 33.16 11.35
C TYR A 24 -24.21 32.27 12.60
N ASP A 25 -24.25 30.94 12.42
CA ASP A 25 -24.36 29.97 13.52
C ASP A 25 -23.09 29.88 14.37
N LEU A 26 -21.92 30.25 13.82
CA LEU A 26 -20.65 30.35 14.55
C LEU A 26 -20.60 31.54 15.53
N LYS A 27 -21.58 32.45 15.53
CA LYS A 27 -21.71 33.56 16.50
C LYS A 27 -20.42 34.38 16.67
N GLY A 28 -19.70 34.62 15.58
CA GLY A 28 -18.46 35.41 15.56
C GLY A 28 -17.16 34.61 15.66
N ALA A 29 -17.21 33.28 15.87
CA ALA A 29 -16.02 32.44 15.75
C ALA A 29 -15.55 32.35 14.28
N ASP A 30 -14.24 32.30 14.05
CA ASP A 30 -13.70 32.19 12.69
C ASP A 30 -13.98 30.80 12.09
N TYR A 31 -14.47 30.78 10.85
CA TYR A 31 -14.84 29.56 10.16
C TYR A 31 -13.65 28.62 9.91
N ASN A 32 -12.50 29.17 9.50
CA ASN A 32 -11.34 28.36 9.14
C ASN A 32 -10.65 27.83 10.40
N GLU A 33 -10.54 28.62 11.45
CA GLU A 33 -9.94 28.20 12.71
C GLU A 33 -10.82 27.18 13.46
N THR A 34 -12.15 27.30 13.35
CA THR A 34 -13.07 26.46 14.14
C THR A 34 -13.44 25.16 13.46
N LEU A 35 -13.67 25.18 12.14
CA LEU A 35 -14.33 24.06 11.43
C LEU A 35 -13.47 23.39 10.36
N VAL A 36 -12.40 24.04 9.90
CA VAL A 36 -11.51 23.42 8.91
C VAL A 36 -10.48 22.60 9.66
N TRP A 37 -10.56 21.28 9.51
CA TRP A 37 -9.56 20.38 10.05
C TRP A 37 -8.37 20.30 9.07
N GLU A 38 -7.16 20.39 9.58
CA GLU A 38 -5.93 20.22 8.80
C GLU A 38 -5.22 18.93 9.23
N SER A 39 -4.97 18.06 8.25
CA SER A 39 -4.24 16.81 8.49
C SER A 39 -2.75 17.09 8.78
N PRO A 40 -2.01 16.13 9.36
CA PRO A 40 -0.57 16.27 9.58
C PRO A 40 0.24 16.60 8.30
N GLU A 41 -0.26 16.20 7.13
CA GLU A 41 0.31 16.46 5.80
C GLU A 41 -0.09 17.83 5.22
N GLY A 42 -0.86 18.61 5.99
CA GLY A 42 -1.38 19.91 5.61
C GLY A 42 -2.53 19.84 4.60
N ILE A 43 -3.28 18.74 4.57
CA ILE A 43 -4.50 18.61 3.76
C ILE A 43 -5.65 19.26 4.53
N LYS A 44 -6.38 20.16 3.87
CA LYS A 44 -7.50 20.87 4.50
C LYS A 44 -8.81 20.17 4.19
N VAL A 45 -9.53 19.80 5.24
CA VAL A 45 -10.85 19.20 5.18
C VAL A 45 -11.89 20.23 5.59
N LYS A 46 -12.78 20.55 4.65
CA LYS A 46 -13.91 21.47 4.90
C LYS A 46 -15.02 20.73 5.66
N PRO A 47 -15.81 21.42 6.49
CA PRO A 47 -16.96 20.82 7.16
C PRO A 47 -18.10 20.42 6.21
N PHE A 48 -18.12 20.96 4.98
CA PHE A 48 -19.04 20.56 3.93
C PHE A 48 -18.40 20.71 2.54
N TYR A 49 -18.96 20.00 1.56
CA TYR A 49 -18.57 20.06 0.16
C TYR A 49 -19.80 20.24 -0.72
N HIS A 50 -19.67 20.98 -1.81
CA HIS A 50 -20.79 21.37 -2.68
C HIS A 50 -20.38 21.29 -4.16
N SER A 51 -21.35 21.12 -5.06
CA SER A 51 -21.12 21.06 -6.51
C SER A 51 -20.46 22.32 -7.08
N ASP A 52 -20.75 23.48 -6.50
CA ASP A 52 -20.18 24.77 -6.93
C ASP A 52 -18.64 24.81 -6.76
N ASP A 53 -18.12 24.01 -5.82
CA ASP A 53 -16.69 23.89 -5.50
C ASP A 53 -16.09 22.59 -6.08
N ALA A 54 -16.85 21.82 -6.87
CA ALA A 54 -16.40 20.53 -7.36
C ALA A 54 -15.22 20.70 -8.31
N VAL A 55 -14.09 20.10 -7.96
CA VAL A 55 -12.91 20.07 -8.81
C VAL A 55 -13.10 19.00 -9.89
N PRO A 56 -12.85 19.29 -11.18
CA PRO A 56 -12.89 18.26 -12.21
C PRO A 56 -11.76 17.24 -11.97
N THR A 57 -12.11 16.01 -11.65
CA THR A 57 -11.15 14.92 -11.55
C THR A 57 -11.25 14.01 -12.78
N PRO A 58 -10.14 13.44 -13.28
CA PRO A 58 -10.19 12.50 -14.39
C PRO A 58 -11.14 11.34 -14.06
N LYS A 59 -12.08 11.07 -14.96
CA LYS A 59 -13.00 9.94 -14.84
C LYS A 59 -12.24 8.62 -15.11
N ASN A 60 -12.68 7.53 -14.47
CA ASN A 60 -12.13 6.18 -14.64
C ASN A 60 -10.66 6.08 -14.20
N LEU A 61 -10.37 6.47 -12.96
CA LEU A 61 -9.04 6.33 -12.39
C LEU A 61 -8.70 4.88 -12.01
N THR A 62 -9.68 3.99 -11.90
CA THR A 62 -9.45 2.60 -11.51
C THR A 62 -9.31 1.66 -12.71
N SER A 63 -8.75 0.49 -12.41
CA SER A 63 -8.66 -0.64 -13.31
C SER A 63 -10.06 -1.08 -13.78
N LYS A 64 -10.17 -1.44 -15.06
CA LYS A 64 -11.40 -1.99 -15.67
C LYS A 64 -11.76 -3.39 -15.15
N SER A 65 -11.01 -3.93 -14.21
CA SER A 65 -11.18 -5.30 -13.71
C SER A 65 -11.63 -5.29 -12.25
N ILE A 66 -12.53 -6.22 -11.92
CA ILE A 66 -12.95 -6.47 -10.55
C ILE A 66 -11.74 -6.90 -9.73
N TRP A 67 -11.57 -6.30 -8.55
CA TRP A 67 -10.47 -6.61 -7.64
C TRP A 67 -10.46 -8.10 -7.25
N LYS A 68 -9.25 -8.63 -7.02
CA LYS A 68 -9.03 -10.04 -6.70
C LYS A 68 -8.69 -10.25 -5.22
N VAL A 69 -9.28 -11.28 -4.62
CA VAL A 69 -8.91 -11.78 -3.30
C VAL A 69 -7.54 -12.46 -3.40
N GLY A 70 -6.53 -11.93 -2.71
CA GLY A 70 -5.18 -12.49 -2.70
C GLY A 70 -4.78 -13.12 -1.37
N GLN A 71 -3.82 -14.03 -1.42
CA GLN A 71 -3.17 -14.59 -0.22
C GLN A 71 -1.64 -14.58 -0.34
N PHE A 72 -0.97 -14.13 0.72
CA PHE A 72 0.48 -14.24 0.88
C PHE A 72 0.86 -15.65 1.37
N ILE A 73 1.91 -16.21 0.78
CA ILE A 73 2.45 -17.53 1.14
C ILE A 73 3.98 -17.46 1.16
N TYR A 74 4.58 -17.71 2.31
CA TYR A 74 6.03 -17.85 2.40
C TYR A 74 6.48 -19.22 1.87
N ALA A 75 7.31 -19.23 0.83
CA ALA A 75 7.74 -20.42 0.11
C ALA A 75 9.09 -20.95 0.59
N GLY A 76 9.25 -21.19 1.90
CA GLY A 76 10.44 -21.84 2.46
C GLY A 76 10.58 -23.32 2.07
N ASN A 77 9.48 -23.95 1.64
CA ASN A 77 9.46 -25.28 1.06
C ASN A 77 8.45 -25.30 -0.09
N ALA A 78 8.89 -25.60 -1.31
CA ALA A 78 8.06 -25.51 -2.51
C ALA A 78 6.80 -26.38 -2.44
N THR A 79 6.89 -27.61 -1.93
CA THR A 79 5.76 -28.54 -1.84
C THR A 79 4.74 -28.08 -0.81
N LEU A 80 5.17 -27.70 0.40
CA LEU A 80 4.25 -27.25 1.45
C LEU A 80 3.57 -25.93 1.06
N ALA A 81 4.31 -25.02 0.44
CA ALA A 81 3.77 -23.77 -0.07
C ALA A 81 2.75 -24.00 -1.21
N ASN A 82 3.02 -24.95 -2.11
CA ASN A 82 2.07 -25.36 -3.14
C ASN A 82 0.79 -25.96 -2.53
N GLU A 83 0.91 -26.86 -1.56
CA GLU A 83 -0.26 -27.44 -0.88
C GLU A 83 -1.11 -26.36 -0.19
N LYS A 84 -0.46 -25.39 0.46
CA LYS A 84 -1.11 -24.23 1.05
C LYS A 84 -1.82 -23.38 -0.01
N ALA A 85 -1.18 -23.12 -1.14
CA ALA A 85 -1.76 -22.40 -2.27
C ALA A 85 -3.00 -23.11 -2.86
N LEU A 86 -2.93 -24.43 -3.05
CA LEU A 86 -4.07 -25.20 -3.55
C LEU A 86 -5.25 -25.20 -2.55
N LYS A 87 -4.96 -25.23 -1.24
CA LYS A 87 -5.99 -25.06 -0.19
C LYS A 87 -6.60 -23.66 -0.22
N ALA A 88 -5.79 -22.62 -0.42
CA ALA A 88 -6.23 -21.23 -0.56
C ALA A 88 -7.20 -21.05 -1.73
N LEU A 89 -6.84 -21.55 -2.92
CA LEU A 89 -7.67 -21.48 -4.11
C LEU A 89 -9.03 -22.16 -3.90
N LYS A 90 -9.06 -23.32 -3.25
CA LYS A 90 -10.31 -24.02 -2.88
C LYS A 90 -11.18 -23.23 -1.90
N ARG A 91 -10.62 -22.26 -1.18
CA ARG A 91 -11.33 -21.38 -0.24
C ARG A 91 -11.80 -20.06 -0.88
N GLY A 92 -11.65 -19.89 -2.19
CA GLY A 92 -12.11 -18.69 -2.90
C GLY A 92 -11.04 -17.61 -3.06
N VAL A 93 -9.76 -17.91 -2.80
CA VAL A 93 -8.65 -17.02 -3.20
C VAL A 93 -8.53 -17.00 -4.72
N GLU A 94 -8.36 -15.81 -5.29
CA GLU A 94 -8.35 -15.55 -6.73
C GLU A 94 -6.97 -15.14 -7.26
N SER A 95 -6.00 -14.91 -6.36
CA SER A 95 -4.62 -14.58 -6.70
C SER A 95 -3.64 -15.03 -5.60
N LEU A 96 -2.43 -15.40 -5.98
CA LEU A 96 -1.42 -15.95 -5.06
C LEU A 96 -0.18 -15.07 -5.04
N SER A 97 0.33 -14.77 -3.86
CA SER A 97 1.54 -13.97 -3.70
C SER A 97 2.57 -14.76 -2.89
N PHE A 98 3.61 -15.25 -3.56
CA PHE A 98 4.66 -16.03 -2.93
C PHE A 98 5.83 -15.14 -2.51
N THR A 99 6.36 -15.35 -1.31
CA THR A 99 7.70 -14.88 -0.95
C THR A 99 8.67 -16.03 -1.13
N ILE A 100 9.64 -15.89 -2.03
CA ILE A 100 10.61 -16.93 -2.37
C ILE A 100 11.95 -16.56 -1.73
N PRO A 101 12.35 -17.23 -0.64
CA PRO A 101 13.52 -16.81 0.14
C PRO A 101 14.87 -17.15 -0.51
N SER A 102 14.92 -18.14 -1.41
CA SER A 102 16.18 -18.56 -2.05
C SER A 102 15.97 -19.19 -3.43
N GLU A 103 17.05 -19.24 -4.22
CA GLU A 103 17.10 -19.88 -5.54
C GLU A 103 16.92 -21.41 -5.48
N GLU A 104 17.03 -22.00 -4.29
CA GLU A 104 16.87 -23.45 -4.07
C GLU A 104 15.41 -23.89 -4.15
N ILE A 105 14.46 -22.95 -4.10
CA ILE A 105 13.03 -23.23 -4.18
C ILE A 105 12.66 -23.61 -5.61
N ASP A 106 12.39 -24.90 -5.82
CA ASP A 106 11.95 -25.46 -7.09
C ASP A 106 10.61 -24.86 -7.55
N ILE A 107 10.67 -23.98 -8.56
CA ILE A 107 9.49 -23.29 -9.09
C ILE A 107 8.48 -24.26 -9.72
N SER A 108 8.94 -25.35 -10.32
CA SER A 108 8.06 -26.34 -10.95
C SER A 108 7.21 -27.05 -9.90
N LYS A 109 7.77 -27.31 -8.71
CA LYS A 109 7.00 -27.81 -7.57
C LYS A 109 6.09 -26.75 -6.97
N LEU A 110 6.57 -25.51 -6.84
CA LEU A 110 5.80 -24.42 -6.24
C LEU A 110 4.53 -24.11 -7.05
N LEU A 111 4.62 -24.12 -8.38
CA LEU A 111 3.51 -23.80 -9.29
C LEU A 111 2.73 -25.01 -9.79
N LYS A 112 3.06 -26.22 -9.31
CA LYS A 112 2.41 -27.46 -9.75
C LYS A 112 0.90 -27.40 -9.54
N ASN A 113 0.12 -27.75 -10.56
CA ASN A 113 -1.34 -27.77 -10.54
C ASN A 113 -2.02 -26.42 -10.24
N ILE A 114 -1.29 -25.30 -10.32
CA ILE A 114 -1.89 -23.96 -10.26
C ILE A 114 -2.21 -23.53 -11.69
N ALA A 115 -3.45 -23.06 -11.93
CA ALA A 115 -3.89 -22.61 -13.25
C ALA A 115 -3.34 -21.20 -13.57
N ILE A 116 -2.02 -21.11 -13.70
CA ILE A 116 -1.24 -19.87 -13.90
C ILE A 116 -1.64 -19.06 -15.15
N ASN A 117 -2.38 -19.64 -16.10
CA ASN A 117 -2.90 -18.93 -17.27
C ASN A 117 -4.20 -18.16 -16.97
N SER A 118 -4.78 -18.32 -15.77
CA SER A 118 -6.06 -17.70 -15.38
C SER A 118 -6.01 -16.98 -14.04
N ILE A 119 -5.07 -17.37 -13.16
CA ILE A 119 -4.92 -16.84 -11.81
C ILE A 119 -3.64 -16.00 -11.76
N PRO A 120 -3.70 -14.73 -11.34
CA PRO A 120 -2.49 -13.94 -11.09
C PRO A 120 -1.64 -14.56 -9.99
N VAL A 121 -0.35 -14.67 -10.28
CA VAL A 121 0.65 -15.15 -9.33
C VAL A 121 1.78 -14.12 -9.26
N TYR A 122 1.99 -13.61 -8.05
CA TYR A 122 3.05 -12.66 -7.72
C TYR A 122 4.22 -13.42 -7.09
N LEU A 123 5.40 -13.31 -7.66
CA LEU A 123 6.61 -13.98 -7.20
C LEU A 123 7.55 -12.94 -6.59
N ASN A 124 7.54 -12.81 -5.26
CA ASN A 124 8.39 -11.86 -4.54
C ASN A 124 9.69 -12.58 -4.14
N MET A 125 10.72 -12.46 -4.97
CA MET A 125 12.02 -13.09 -4.73
C MET A 125 12.86 -12.27 -3.74
N GLU A 126 13.41 -12.90 -2.71
CA GLU A 126 14.36 -12.27 -1.76
C GLU A 126 15.82 -12.32 -2.26
N PHE A 127 16.00 -12.60 -3.55
CA PHE A 127 17.27 -12.68 -4.26
C PHE A 127 17.09 -12.11 -5.67
N LEU A 128 18.20 -11.86 -6.36
CA LEU A 128 18.22 -11.39 -7.75
C LEU A 128 18.99 -12.38 -8.62
N SER A 129 18.27 -13.14 -9.45
CA SER A 129 18.84 -14.22 -10.26
C SER A 129 18.19 -14.33 -11.63
N GLN A 130 18.98 -14.08 -12.67
CA GLN A 130 18.55 -14.22 -14.07
C GLN A 130 18.31 -15.70 -14.43
N THR A 131 19.13 -16.62 -13.91
CA THR A 131 18.98 -18.07 -14.13
C THR A 131 17.69 -18.59 -13.52
N TYR A 132 17.32 -18.10 -12.34
CA TYR A 132 16.04 -18.46 -11.74
C TYR A 132 14.86 -17.92 -12.56
N VAL A 133 14.90 -16.65 -13.00
CA VAL A 133 13.85 -16.10 -13.88
C VAL A 133 13.73 -16.88 -15.18
N GLN A 134 14.84 -17.33 -15.75
CA GLN A 134 14.84 -18.16 -16.95
C GLN A 134 14.17 -19.52 -16.72
N SER A 135 14.34 -20.14 -15.54
CA SER A 135 13.64 -21.39 -15.21
C SER A 135 12.13 -21.19 -15.05
N ILE A 136 11.70 -20.04 -14.50
CA ILE A 136 10.27 -19.65 -14.49
C ILE A 136 9.77 -19.55 -15.93
N PHE A 137 10.50 -18.84 -16.79
CA PHE A 137 10.13 -18.66 -18.20
C PHE A 137 9.97 -19.98 -18.95
N GLU A 138 10.90 -20.93 -18.77
CA GLU A 138 10.86 -22.25 -19.40
C GLU A 138 9.64 -23.07 -19.00
N LEU A 139 9.15 -22.88 -17.77
CA LEU A 139 7.96 -23.55 -17.27
C LEU A 139 6.66 -22.97 -17.84
N ILE A 140 6.58 -21.64 -17.99
CA ILE A 140 5.30 -20.96 -18.25
C ILE A 140 5.13 -20.47 -19.70
N GLY A 141 6.22 -20.23 -20.42
CA GLY A 141 6.22 -19.64 -21.76
C GLY A 141 6.07 -18.09 -21.80
N PRO A 142 6.14 -17.48 -23.00
CA PRO A 142 6.23 -16.02 -23.17
C PRO A 142 4.95 -15.22 -23.01
N ASP A 143 3.79 -15.85 -23.18
CA ASP A 143 2.53 -15.11 -23.33
C ASP A 143 1.71 -15.03 -22.03
N ASN A 144 2.29 -15.44 -20.90
CA ASN A 144 1.58 -15.43 -19.62
C ASN A 144 1.65 -14.04 -18.96
N GLU A 145 0.53 -13.31 -19.02
CA GLU A 145 0.38 -11.99 -18.37
C GLU A 145 0.00 -12.07 -16.88
N ASN A 146 -0.31 -13.25 -16.37
CA ASN A 146 -0.73 -13.45 -14.98
C ASN A 146 0.45 -13.66 -14.03
N ILE A 147 1.66 -13.92 -14.53
CA ILE A 147 2.87 -13.99 -13.69
C ILE A 147 3.50 -12.61 -13.54
N HIS A 148 3.64 -12.17 -12.29
CA HIS A 148 4.32 -10.93 -11.93
C HIS A 148 5.60 -11.26 -11.15
N LEU A 149 6.77 -10.86 -11.66
CA LEU A 149 8.06 -11.15 -11.01
C LEU A 149 8.43 -10.19 -9.88
N ASN A 150 7.74 -9.05 -9.78
CA ASN A 150 7.89 -8.04 -8.73
C ASN A 150 9.36 -7.75 -8.32
N VAL A 151 10.21 -7.53 -9.31
CA VAL A 151 11.63 -7.24 -9.12
C VAL A 151 11.79 -5.76 -8.74
N ASP A 152 12.44 -5.53 -7.59
CA ASP A 152 12.62 -4.19 -6.99
C ASP A 152 14.01 -4.08 -6.30
N VAL A 153 15.09 -3.90 -7.09
CA VAL A 153 16.45 -3.78 -6.53
C VAL A 153 16.68 -2.50 -5.72
N ILE A 154 15.97 -1.41 -6.03
CA ILE A 154 16.12 -0.13 -5.32
C ILE A 154 15.31 -0.20 -4.01
N GLY A 155 14.17 -0.88 -3.99
CA GLY A 155 13.42 -1.24 -2.79
C GLY A 155 14.22 -2.17 -1.87
N HIS A 156 14.93 -3.15 -2.44
CA HIS A 156 15.86 -3.98 -1.65
C HIS A 156 16.97 -3.13 -1.00
N LEU A 157 17.61 -2.23 -1.77
CA LEU A 157 18.58 -1.27 -1.24
C LEU A 157 17.96 -0.41 -0.13
N SER A 158 16.76 0.12 -0.36
CA SER A 158 16.05 0.98 0.60
C SER A 158 15.77 0.25 1.91
N LYS A 159 15.37 -1.02 1.85
CA LYS A 159 15.01 -1.86 3.01
C LYS A 159 16.23 -2.37 3.77
N THR A 160 17.28 -2.81 3.08
CA THR A 160 18.42 -3.51 3.70
C THR A 160 19.66 -2.64 3.87
N GLY A 161 19.67 -1.49 3.20
CA GLY A 161 20.83 -0.61 3.10
C GLY A 161 21.94 -1.13 2.18
N ASN A 162 21.71 -2.22 1.45
CA ASN A 162 22.69 -2.81 0.54
C ASN A 162 22.05 -3.27 -0.78
N TRP A 163 22.86 -3.31 -1.83
CA TRP A 163 22.55 -4.07 -3.05
C TRP A 163 22.59 -5.58 -2.75
N PHE A 164 21.93 -6.40 -3.57
CA PHE A 164 22.07 -7.86 -3.52
C PHE A 164 23.53 -8.26 -3.74
N SER A 165 24.18 -7.62 -4.72
CA SER A 165 25.62 -7.76 -4.94
C SER A 165 26.33 -6.40 -4.97
N ASN A 166 26.04 -5.57 -5.96
CA ASN A 166 26.56 -4.20 -6.08
C ASN A 166 25.75 -3.43 -7.14
N LEU A 167 25.86 -2.11 -7.14
CA LEU A 167 25.09 -1.24 -8.05
C LEU A 167 25.16 -1.69 -9.51
N ALA A 168 26.36 -1.89 -10.07
CA ALA A 168 26.52 -2.20 -11.49
C ALA A 168 25.93 -3.57 -11.85
N LYS A 169 26.17 -4.59 -11.02
CA LYS A 169 25.66 -5.94 -11.26
C LYS A 169 24.15 -6.03 -11.07
N ASP A 170 23.60 -5.39 -10.06
CA ASP A 170 22.17 -5.45 -9.77
C ASP A 170 21.36 -4.72 -10.85
N ILE A 171 21.80 -3.52 -11.26
CA ILE A 171 21.15 -2.75 -12.33
C ILE A 171 21.21 -3.50 -13.66
N SER A 172 22.38 -4.06 -14.03
CA SER A 172 22.49 -4.85 -15.27
C SER A 172 21.67 -6.14 -15.23
N THR A 173 21.59 -6.81 -14.08
CA THR A 173 20.75 -8.01 -13.93
C THR A 173 19.27 -7.67 -14.02
N GLN A 174 18.81 -6.60 -13.37
CA GLN A 174 17.43 -6.13 -13.51
C GLN A 174 17.12 -5.70 -14.95
N GLU A 175 18.02 -4.99 -15.61
CA GLU A 175 17.87 -4.61 -17.02
C GLU A 175 17.71 -5.86 -17.91
N ASN A 176 18.51 -6.90 -17.71
CA ASN A 176 18.41 -8.15 -18.46
C ASN A 176 17.08 -8.87 -18.23
N ILE A 177 16.60 -8.91 -16.99
CA ILE A 177 15.29 -9.50 -16.63
C ILE A 177 14.16 -8.71 -17.31
N LEU A 178 14.19 -7.38 -17.21
CA LEU A 178 13.20 -6.49 -17.83
C LEU A 178 13.20 -6.60 -19.35
N ASN A 179 14.38 -6.75 -19.95
CA ASN A 179 14.57 -6.93 -21.37
C ASN A 179 14.17 -8.33 -21.89
N GLY A 180 13.84 -9.24 -20.97
CA GLY A 180 13.37 -10.58 -21.27
C GLY A 180 11.95 -10.61 -21.83
N LYS A 181 11.28 -11.75 -21.66
CA LYS A 181 9.97 -12.03 -22.29
C LYS A 181 8.77 -11.81 -21.36
N PHE A 182 9.01 -11.48 -20.09
CA PHE A 182 7.95 -11.18 -19.13
C PHE A 182 7.45 -9.75 -19.31
N LYS A 183 6.13 -9.55 -19.25
CA LYS A 183 5.51 -8.22 -19.30
C LYS A 183 5.49 -7.53 -17.93
N ASN A 184 5.27 -8.30 -16.87
CA ASN A 184 5.09 -7.79 -15.50
C ASN A 184 6.32 -8.11 -14.65
N VAL A 185 7.36 -7.30 -14.82
CA VAL A 185 8.64 -7.49 -14.13
C VAL A 185 8.78 -6.57 -12.93
N LEU A 186 8.50 -5.28 -13.11
CA LEU A 186 8.87 -4.25 -12.15
C LEU A 186 7.83 -4.14 -11.03
N SER A 187 8.31 -3.93 -9.82
CA SER A 187 7.47 -3.44 -8.74
C SER A 187 8.14 -2.33 -7.95
N VAL A 188 7.32 -1.52 -7.29
CA VAL A 188 7.74 -0.60 -6.25
C VAL A 188 6.97 -0.94 -4.98
N ASP A 189 7.70 -1.34 -3.94
CA ASP A 189 7.12 -1.62 -2.63
C ASP A 189 7.01 -0.34 -1.78
N SER A 190 5.90 0.36 -1.91
CA SER A 190 5.62 1.58 -1.13
C SER A 190 5.16 1.27 0.30
N SER A 191 4.80 0.01 0.58
CA SER A 191 4.41 -0.45 1.92
C SER A 191 5.52 -0.21 2.94
N LEU A 192 6.78 -0.29 2.49
CA LEU A 192 7.99 0.02 3.27
C LEU A 192 7.93 1.44 3.87
N TYR A 193 7.59 2.44 3.06
CA TYR A 193 7.58 3.84 3.50
C TYR A 193 6.50 4.08 4.56
N GLN A 194 5.28 3.57 4.33
CA GLN A 194 4.21 3.68 5.32
C GLN A 194 4.57 2.98 6.63
N ASN A 195 5.06 1.73 6.55
CA ASN A 195 5.40 0.96 7.74
C ASN A 195 6.61 1.54 8.49
N ALA A 196 7.44 2.36 7.84
CA ALA A 196 8.51 3.14 8.47
C ALA A 196 8.04 4.49 9.05
N GLY A 197 6.80 4.91 8.77
CA GLY A 197 6.20 6.14 9.32
C GLY A 197 6.22 7.36 8.39
N ALA A 198 6.37 7.12 7.09
CA ALA A 198 6.16 8.16 6.10
C ALA A 198 4.68 8.58 6.09
N ASP A 199 4.43 9.89 6.02
CA ASP A 199 3.08 10.41 5.84
C ASP A 199 2.54 10.11 4.42
N MET A 200 1.26 10.37 4.15
CA MET A 200 0.66 9.97 2.86
C MET A 200 1.24 10.70 1.66
N VAL A 201 1.64 11.97 1.81
CA VAL A 201 2.27 12.75 0.75
C VAL A 201 3.66 12.19 0.44
N GLN A 202 4.42 11.85 1.48
CA GLN A 202 5.72 11.19 1.36
C GLN A 202 5.58 9.81 0.70
N GLN A 203 4.63 8.97 1.13
CA GLN A 203 4.38 7.67 0.51
C GLN A 203 4.16 7.80 -1.00
N LEU A 204 3.29 8.72 -1.43
CA LEU A 204 2.98 8.96 -2.84
C LEU A 204 4.21 9.47 -3.63
N ALA A 205 4.87 10.51 -3.11
CA ALA A 205 6.02 11.13 -3.79
C ALA A 205 7.22 10.18 -3.89
N TYR A 206 7.52 9.44 -2.84
CA TYR A 206 8.62 8.46 -2.82
C TYR A 206 8.33 7.28 -3.74
N SER A 207 7.08 6.79 -3.79
CA SER A 207 6.69 5.74 -4.73
C SER A 207 6.87 6.18 -6.18
N LEU A 208 6.44 7.42 -6.49
CA LEU A 208 6.56 7.98 -7.83
C LEU A 208 8.03 8.22 -8.22
N ALA A 209 8.83 8.79 -7.31
CA ALA A 209 10.25 9.03 -7.54
C ALA A 209 11.04 7.72 -7.70
N HIS A 210 10.72 6.71 -6.89
CA HIS A 210 11.30 5.37 -7.01
C HIS A 210 10.93 4.73 -8.36
N ALA A 211 9.67 4.79 -8.79
CA ALA A 211 9.28 4.33 -10.12
C ALA A 211 9.97 5.12 -11.24
N ASN A 212 10.16 6.43 -11.05
CA ASN A 212 10.83 7.30 -12.03
C ASN A 212 12.31 6.97 -12.19
N GLU A 213 13.00 6.50 -11.14
CA GLU A 213 14.38 5.99 -11.27
C GLU A 213 14.43 4.82 -12.26
N TYR A 214 13.46 3.91 -12.22
CA TYR A 214 13.42 2.81 -13.17
C TYR A 214 13.15 3.25 -14.60
N LEU A 215 12.30 4.26 -14.78
CA LEU A 215 12.14 4.90 -16.08
C LEU A 215 13.46 5.51 -16.54
N ASN A 216 14.13 6.32 -15.72
CA ASN A 216 15.40 6.94 -16.07
C ASN A 216 16.52 5.93 -16.38
N LEU A 217 16.57 4.81 -15.66
CA LEU A 217 17.59 3.78 -15.83
C LEU A 217 17.35 2.87 -17.04
N PHE A 218 16.10 2.52 -17.32
CA PHE A 218 15.78 1.44 -18.26
C PHE A 218 14.92 1.83 -19.45
N PHE A 219 14.31 3.01 -19.45
CA PHE A 219 13.50 3.47 -20.56
C PHE A 219 14.34 3.61 -21.83
N LYS A 220 13.92 2.91 -22.88
CA LYS A 220 14.44 3.05 -24.24
C LYS A 220 13.24 3.31 -25.14
N LYS A 221 13.30 4.36 -25.98
CA LYS A 221 12.19 4.78 -26.86
C LYS A 221 11.61 3.66 -27.74
N GLU A 222 12.38 2.60 -27.97
CA GLU A 222 12.03 1.46 -28.82
C GLU A 222 11.47 0.24 -28.05
N LYS A 223 11.45 0.24 -26.70
CA LYS A 223 10.87 -0.87 -25.90
C LYS A 223 9.52 -0.46 -25.29
N GLN A 224 8.47 -1.12 -25.78
CA GLN A 224 7.07 -0.70 -25.61
C GLN A 224 6.34 -1.19 -24.35
N VAL A 225 6.92 -2.05 -23.51
CA VAL A 225 6.22 -2.58 -22.33
C VAL A 225 6.98 -2.25 -21.06
N PHE A 226 6.44 -1.29 -20.30
CA PHE A 226 6.88 -0.93 -18.95
C PHE A 226 5.66 -1.01 -18.03
N ASN A 227 5.30 -2.23 -17.64
CA ASN A 227 4.23 -2.44 -16.66
C ASN A 227 4.83 -2.41 -15.27
N ILE A 228 4.14 -1.74 -14.34
CA ILE A 228 4.61 -1.60 -12.96
C ILE A 228 3.53 -2.06 -11.98
N THR A 229 3.98 -2.81 -10.97
CA THR A 229 3.18 -3.17 -9.81
C THR A 229 3.56 -2.29 -8.61
N PHE A 230 2.63 -1.51 -8.08
CA PHE A 230 2.79 -0.85 -6.78
C PHE A 230 2.25 -1.75 -5.67
N LYS A 231 3.06 -2.00 -4.63
CA LYS A 231 2.59 -2.66 -3.40
C LYS A 231 2.37 -1.60 -2.34
N VAL A 232 1.12 -1.41 -1.93
CA VAL A 232 0.72 -0.32 -1.03
C VAL A 232 0.24 -0.89 0.31
N SER A 233 0.69 -0.27 1.40
CA SER A 233 0.05 -0.45 2.70
C SER A 233 -1.22 0.41 2.78
N VAL A 234 -2.17 0.01 3.61
CA VAL A 234 -3.41 0.77 3.89
C VAL A 234 -3.66 0.81 5.39
N GLY A 235 -3.85 2.01 5.94
CA GLY A 235 -4.15 2.25 7.35
C GLY A 235 -5.62 2.60 7.59
N THR A 236 -5.91 3.12 8.79
CA THR A 236 -7.27 3.32 9.30
C THR A 236 -7.92 4.66 8.97
N ASN A 237 -7.19 5.61 8.35
CA ASN A 237 -7.76 6.88 7.94
C ASN A 237 -8.60 6.71 6.66
N TYR A 238 -9.85 6.29 6.85
CA TYR A 238 -10.73 5.72 5.83
C TYR A 238 -10.73 6.48 4.50
N PHE A 239 -11.12 7.75 4.51
CA PHE A 239 -11.27 8.53 3.28
C PHE A 239 -9.94 8.98 2.68
N PHE A 240 -8.95 9.26 3.51
CA PHE A 240 -7.62 9.64 3.04
C PHE A 240 -6.92 8.47 2.35
N GLU A 241 -7.08 7.26 2.85
CA GLU A 241 -6.50 6.07 2.25
C GLU A 241 -7.18 5.70 0.92
N ILE A 242 -8.51 5.87 0.80
CA ILE A 242 -9.20 5.81 -0.50
C ILE A 242 -8.58 6.83 -1.45
N ALA A 243 -8.45 8.07 -1.00
CA ALA A 243 -7.90 9.15 -1.81
C ALA A 243 -6.43 8.93 -2.20
N LYS A 244 -5.63 8.29 -1.33
CA LYS A 244 -4.23 7.94 -1.57
C LYS A 244 -4.07 6.97 -2.72
N ILE A 245 -4.85 5.88 -2.75
CA ILE A 245 -4.78 4.89 -3.84
C ILE A 245 -5.18 5.55 -5.18
N ARG A 246 -6.23 6.38 -5.18
CA ARG A 246 -6.65 7.15 -6.36
C ARG A 246 -5.57 8.14 -6.82
N ALA A 247 -4.95 8.87 -5.88
CA ALA A 247 -3.88 9.81 -6.15
C ALA A 247 -2.64 9.12 -6.75
N LEU A 248 -2.29 7.92 -6.27
CA LEU A 248 -1.17 7.15 -6.81
C LEU A 248 -1.36 6.83 -8.31
N ARG A 249 -2.57 6.40 -8.71
CA ARG A 249 -2.88 6.14 -10.12
C ARG A 249 -2.80 7.40 -10.96
N LEU A 250 -3.32 8.52 -10.46
CA LEU A 250 -3.26 9.81 -11.15
C LEU A 250 -1.81 10.30 -11.34
N LEU A 251 -1.00 10.19 -10.29
CA LEU A 251 0.43 10.54 -10.32
C LEU A 251 1.20 9.66 -11.30
N TRP A 252 1.02 8.34 -11.24
CA TRP A 252 1.67 7.42 -12.17
C TRP A 252 1.26 7.72 -13.62
N LYS A 253 -0.04 7.87 -13.89
CA LYS A 253 -0.54 8.25 -15.22
C LYS A 253 0.10 9.52 -15.74
N THR A 254 0.30 10.51 -14.88
CA THR A 254 0.95 11.78 -15.23
C THR A 254 2.40 11.58 -15.63
N VAL A 255 3.19 10.83 -14.85
CA VAL A 255 4.61 10.58 -15.17
C VAL A 255 4.76 9.63 -16.35
N ALA A 256 4.03 8.53 -16.37
CA ALA A 256 4.07 7.53 -17.45
C ALA A 256 3.77 8.13 -18.83
N ALA A 257 2.84 9.10 -18.90
CA ALA A 257 2.50 9.79 -20.14
C ALA A 257 3.69 10.55 -20.74
N GLU A 258 4.55 11.16 -19.91
CA GLU A 258 5.75 11.89 -20.36
C GLU A 258 6.79 10.95 -21.01
N TYR A 259 6.82 9.69 -20.59
CA TYR A 259 7.68 8.65 -21.17
C TYR A 259 6.98 7.88 -22.30
N ASN A 260 5.71 8.16 -22.60
CA ASN A 260 4.89 7.40 -23.55
C ASN A 260 4.89 5.88 -23.28
N VAL A 261 4.82 5.51 -21.99
CA VAL A 261 4.67 4.12 -21.53
C VAL A 261 3.24 3.84 -21.06
N ALA A 262 2.93 2.59 -20.73
CA ALA A 262 1.62 2.21 -20.19
C ALA A 262 1.26 3.06 -18.96
N THR A 263 0.15 3.78 -19.06
CA THR A 263 -0.34 4.67 -17.99
C THR A 263 -1.06 3.93 -16.88
N ASP A 264 -1.49 2.70 -17.16
CA ASP A 264 -2.12 1.85 -16.17
C ASP A 264 -1.04 1.23 -15.29
N CYS A 265 -1.32 1.12 -14.00
CA CYS A 265 -0.48 0.40 -13.05
C CYS A 265 -1.30 -0.68 -12.34
N HIS A 266 -0.61 -1.71 -11.88
CA HIS A 266 -1.21 -2.73 -11.03
C HIS A 266 -0.96 -2.37 -9.57
N ILE A 267 -1.99 -2.40 -8.73
CA ILE A 267 -1.90 -2.08 -7.29
C ILE A 267 -2.25 -3.31 -6.47
N ILE A 268 -1.29 -3.77 -5.67
CA ILE A 268 -1.51 -4.77 -4.62
C ILE A 268 -1.60 -4.02 -3.29
N ALA A 269 -2.75 -4.09 -2.64
CA ALA A 269 -2.98 -3.45 -1.36
C ALA A 269 -2.95 -4.46 -0.20
N THR A 270 -2.36 -4.06 0.92
CA THR A 270 -2.31 -4.85 2.14
C THR A 270 -2.51 -3.95 3.36
N PRO A 271 -3.26 -4.38 4.39
CA PRO A 271 -3.26 -3.73 5.69
C PRO A 271 -1.86 -3.39 6.21
N THR A 272 -1.66 -2.17 6.69
CA THR A 272 -0.38 -1.75 7.28
C THR A 272 -0.07 -2.56 8.54
N LYS A 273 1.21 -2.83 8.81
CA LYS A 273 1.65 -3.38 10.09
C LYS A 273 1.75 -2.31 11.17
N ARG A 274 1.88 -1.03 10.76
CA ARG A 274 2.20 0.10 11.65
C ARG A 274 1.22 0.28 12.80
N ASN A 275 -0.06 0.00 12.59
CA ASN A 275 -1.14 0.14 13.58
C ASN A 275 -1.59 -1.20 14.18
N LYS A 276 -0.86 -2.29 13.96
CA LYS A 276 -1.19 -3.60 14.52
C LYS A 276 -0.61 -3.75 15.91
N THR A 277 -1.43 -4.26 16.83
CA THR A 277 -1.13 -4.31 18.27
C THR A 277 -0.96 -5.75 18.73
N LEU A 278 -0.10 -5.97 19.72
CA LEU A 278 0.09 -7.24 20.41
C LEU A 278 -1.03 -7.47 21.43
N TYR A 279 -1.31 -6.43 22.21
CA TYR A 279 -2.43 -6.41 23.15
C TYR A 279 -3.72 -6.08 22.44
N ASP A 280 -4.83 -6.56 23.00
CA ASP A 280 -6.16 -6.46 22.41
C ASP A 280 -6.13 -6.85 20.91
N TYR A 281 -5.44 -7.95 20.60
CA TYR A 281 -5.14 -8.37 19.24
C TYR A 281 -6.40 -8.61 18.39
N ASN A 282 -7.55 -8.87 19.01
CA ASN A 282 -8.82 -9.01 18.31
C ASN A 282 -9.23 -7.71 17.59
N THR A 283 -8.83 -6.55 18.12
CA THR A 283 -9.05 -5.25 17.45
C THR A 283 -8.32 -5.16 16.11
N ASN A 284 -7.26 -5.95 15.89
CA ASN A 284 -6.63 -6.05 14.57
C ASN A 284 -7.62 -6.55 13.50
N MET A 285 -8.58 -7.42 13.83
CA MET A 285 -9.62 -7.85 12.89
C MET A 285 -10.52 -6.68 12.46
N LEU A 286 -10.84 -5.77 13.37
CA LEU A 286 -11.63 -4.57 13.05
C LEU A 286 -10.86 -3.62 12.13
N ARG A 287 -9.56 -3.44 12.42
CA ARG A 287 -8.64 -2.63 11.60
C ARG A 287 -8.55 -3.19 10.18
N THR A 288 -8.26 -4.49 10.05
CA THR A 288 -8.07 -5.13 8.73
C THR A 288 -9.36 -5.13 7.90
N THR A 289 -10.54 -5.32 8.52
CA THR A 289 -11.82 -5.20 7.81
C THR A 289 -11.96 -3.83 7.15
N THR A 290 -11.69 -2.78 7.92
CA THR A 290 -11.80 -1.38 7.45
C THR A 290 -10.75 -1.07 6.39
N GLU A 291 -9.51 -1.49 6.60
CA GLU A 291 -8.39 -1.29 5.67
C GLU A 291 -8.62 -2.01 4.34
N CYS A 292 -9.16 -3.23 4.37
CA CYS A 292 -9.54 -3.96 3.15
C CYS A 292 -10.70 -3.30 2.43
N MET A 293 -11.71 -2.80 3.15
CA MET A 293 -12.82 -2.05 2.57
C MET A 293 -12.31 -0.80 1.83
N VAL A 294 -11.43 -0.04 2.46
CA VAL A 294 -10.75 1.11 1.87
C VAL A 294 -9.94 0.74 0.64
N ALA A 295 -9.19 -0.37 0.67
CA ALA A 295 -8.42 -0.85 -0.47
C ALA A 295 -9.32 -1.16 -1.69
N VAL A 296 -10.51 -1.72 -1.46
CA VAL A 296 -11.51 -1.92 -2.53
C VAL A 296 -12.00 -0.57 -3.06
N LEU A 297 -12.46 0.32 -2.18
CA LEU A 297 -13.05 1.60 -2.57
C LEU A 297 -12.03 2.57 -3.22
N GLY A 298 -10.75 2.44 -2.89
CA GLY A 298 -9.66 3.15 -3.54
C GLY A 298 -9.27 2.56 -4.91
N GLY A 299 -9.77 1.38 -5.25
CA GLY A 299 -9.55 0.72 -6.53
C GLY A 299 -8.20 -0.02 -6.65
N ALA A 300 -7.81 -0.78 -5.62
CA ALA A 300 -6.70 -1.72 -5.73
C ALA A 300 -7.08 -2.93 -6.61
N ASP A 301 -6.14 -3.45 -7.41
CA ASP A 301 -6.38 -4.60 -8.31
C ASP A 301 -6.38 -5.93 -7.56
N THR A 302 -5.55 -6.04 -6.53
CA THR A 302 -5.48 -7.21 -5.66
C THR A 302 -5.36 -6.77 -4.23
N ILE A 303 -6.14 -7.40 -3.37
CA ILE A 303 -6.12 -7.11 -1.95
C ILE A 303 -5.69 -8.37 -1.25
N VAL A 304 -4.59 -8.26 -0.51
CA VAL A 304 -4.09 -9.33 0.33
C VAL A 304 -4.26 -8.90 1.77
N ASN A 305 -5.10 -9.59 2.51
CA ASN A 305 -5.36 -9.25 3.90
C ASN A 305 -4.25 -9.80 4.81
N LEU A 306 -4.03 -9.14 5.95
CA LEU A 306 -3.10 -9.56 6.98
C LEU A 306 -3.88 -10.33 8.07
N PRO A 307 -3.47 -11.56 8.46
CA PRO A 307 -4.01 -12.20 9.65
C PRO A 307 -3.87 -11.34 10.90
N TYR A 308 -4.86 -11.39 11.79
CA TYR A 308 -4.91 -10.54 12.98
C TYR A 308 -3.74 -10.77 13.95
N ASP A 309 -3.14 -11.96 13.87
CA ASP A 309 -2.04 -12.45 14.70
C ASP A 309 -0.69 -12.50 13.97
N ALA A 310 -0.62 -12.01 12.72
CA ALA A 310 0.54 -12.13 11.85
C ALA A 310 1.84 -11.49 12.39
N ILE A 311 1.75 -10.62 13.40
CA ILE A 311 2.91 -9.96 14.00
C ILE A 311 3.53 -10.78 15.15
N TYR A 312 2.81 -11.75 15.73
CA TYR A 312 3.25 -12.49 16.92
C TYR A 312 3.09 -14.01 16.85
N HIS A 313 2.23 -14.53 15.97
CA HIS A 313 2.09 -15.97 15.72
C HIS A 313 2.67 -16.37 14.37
N LYS A 314 3.11 -17.63 14.27
CA LYS A 314 3.39 -18.24 12.98
C LYS A 314 2.09 -18.43 12.20
N ASP A 315 2.25 -18.56 10.89
CA ASP A 315 1.17 -18.92 9.97
C ASP A 315 0.34 -20.09 10.52
N ASN A 316 -0.96 -19.84 10.68
CA ASN A 316 -1.92 -20.83 11.16
C ASN A 316 -3.22 -20.76 10.37
N GLU A 317 -3.94 -21.87 10.37
CA GLU A 317 -5.14 -22.04 9.55
C GLU A 317 -6.27 -21.07 9.94
N PHE A 318 -6.42 -20.77 11.23
CA PHE A 318 -7.51 -19.93 11.72
C PHE A 318 -7.30 -18.46 11.31
N GLY A 319 -6.14 -17.88 11.61
CA GLY A 319 -5.80 -16.51 11.24
C GLY A 319 -5.90 -16.27 9.73
N GLU A 320 -5.38 -17.20 8.93
CA GLU A 320 -5.49 -17.14 7.46
C GLU A 320 -6.93 -17.22 6.97
N ARG A 321 -7.74 -18.13 7.54
CA ARG A 321 -9.15 -18.27 7.17
C ARG A 321 -9.92 -16.99 7.48
N ILE A 322 -9.70 -16.39 8.64
CA ILE A 322 -10.35 -15.12 9.00
C ILE A 322 -9.95 -14.01 8.02
N ALA A 323 -8.66 -13.91 7.69
CA ALA A 323 -8.16 -12.91 6.73
C ALA A 323 -8.82 -13.04 5.35
N ILE A 324 -8.96 -14.28 4.84
CA ILE A 324 -9.63 -14.56 3.57
C ILE A 324 -11.13 -14.25 3.68
N ASN A 325 -11.80 -14.71 4.75
CA ASN A 325 -13.23 -14.54 4.93
C ASN A 325 -13.64 -13.07 5.01
N GLN A 326 -12.84 -12.19 5.61
CA GLN A 326 -13.10 -10.74 5.61
C GLN A 326 -13.20 -10.20 4.17
N LEU A 327 -12.31 -10.62 3.27
CA LEU A 327 -12.37 -10.23 1.86
C LEU A 327 -13.56 -10.86 1.14
N LEU A 328 -13.84 -12.14 1.36
CA LEU A 328 -14.98 -12.83 0.75
C LEU A 328 -16.31 -12.23 1.19
N LEU A 329 -16.44 -11.82 2.45
CA LEU A 329 -17.64 -11.16 2.96
C LEU A 329 -17.84 -9.81 2.27
N LEU A 330 -16.79 -8.99 2.18
CA LEU A 330 -16.84 -7.72 1.44
C LEU A 330 -17.29 -7.94 -0.02
N LYS A 331 -16.73 -8.97 -0.67
CA LYS A 331 -17.02 -9.28 -2.07
C LYS A 331 -18.43 -9.82 -2.28
N ASN A 332 -18.80 -10.89 -1.56
CA ASN A 332 -19.97 -11.70 -1.87
C ASN A 332 -21.22 -11.31 -1.08
N GLU A 333 -21.08 -10.75 0.12
CA GLU A 333 -22.21 -10.39 1.00
C GLU A 333 -22.45 -8.89 1.05
N SER A 334 -21.38 -8.09 1.04
CA SER A 334 -21.48 -6.64 0.96
C SER A 334 -21.52 -6.11 -0.48
N TYR A 335 -21.29 -6.98 -1.48
CA TYR A 335 -21.37 -6.69 -2.91
C TYR A 335 -20.38 -5.62 -3.39
N PHE A 336 -19.19 -5.56 -2.79
CA PHE A 336 -18.12 -4.62 -3.16
C PHE A 336 -17.43 -4.97 -4.49
N ASP A 337 -17.99 -5.89 -5.27
CA ASP A 337 -17.58 -6.24 -6.63
C ASP A 337 -18.56 -5.79 -7.72
N LYS A 338 -19.71 -5.20 -7.35
CA LYS A 338 -20.78 -4.86 -8.32
C LYS A 338 -20.61 -3.50 -8.99
N VAL A 339 -19.80 -2.63 -8.42
CA VAL A 339 -19.51 -1.29 -8.94
C VAL A 339 -18.00 -1.06 -8.91
N GLU A 340 -17.41 -0.69 -10.04
CA GLU A 340 -15.96 -0.47 -10.16
C GLU A 340 -15.48 0.79 -9.40
N ASN A 341 -16.27 1.85 -9.45
CA ASN A 341 -15.88 3.19 -9.01
C ASN A 341 -16.87 3.83 -8.01
N PRO A 342 -17.16 3.18 -6.86
CA PRO A 342 -18.19 3.65 -5.93
C PRO A 342 -17.86 5.00 -5.28
N ALA A 343 -16.57 5.37 -5.22
CA ALA A 343 -16.11 6.63 -4.63
C ALA A 343 -16.07 7.81 -5.62
N ASP A 344 -16.26 7.56 -6.92
CA ASP A 344 -16.16 8.61 -7.94
C ASP A 344 -17.32 9.61 -7.82
N GLY A 345 -16.98 10.89 -7.94
CA GLY A 345 -17.96 11.98 -7.84
C GLY A 345 -18.29 12.41 -6.41
N ALA A 346 -17.80 11.70 -5.39
CA ALA A 346 -17.92 12.15 -4.00
C ALA A 346 -17.03 13.37 -3.77
N TYR A 347 -17.63 14.57 -3.71
CA TYR A 347 -16.91 15.86 -3.63
C TYR A 347 -15.77 15.90 -2.60
N TYR A 348 -15.99 15.29 -1.44
CA TYR A 348 -15.00 15.18 -0.37
C TYR A 348 -13.76 14.37 -0.79
N ILE A 349 -13.99 13.17 -1.33
CA ILE A 349 -12.91 12.27 -1.76
C ILE A 349 -12.17 12.89 -2.95
N GLU A 350 -12.87 13.46 -3.92
CA GLU A 350 -12.26 14.17 -5.05
C GLU A 350 -11.35 15.30 -4.57
N SER A 351 -11.80 16.10 -3.60
CA SER A 351 -11.02 17.21 -3.06
C SER A 351 -9.75 16.73 -2.34
N ILE A 352 -9.83 15.69 -1.50
CA ILE A 352 -8.65 15.15 -0.84
C ILE A 352 -7.70 14.51 -1.86
N THR A 353 -8.22 13.74 -2.83
CA THR A 353 -7.40 13.12 -3.88
C THR A 353 -6.59 14.18 -4.63
N ASN A 354 -7.21 15.30 -5.01
CA ASN A 354 -6.50 16.39 -5.69
C ASN A 354 -5.45 17.05 -4.79
N GLN A 355 -5.79 17.37 -3.53
CA GLN A 355 -4.82 17.96 -2.59
C GLN A 355 -3.62 17.05 -2.31
N LEU A 356 -3.85 15.73 -2.13
CA LEU A 356 -2.77 14.75 -1.96
C LEU A 356 -1.91 14.66 -3.22
N THR A 357 -2.54 14.60 -4.40
CA THR A 357 -1.85 14.54 -5.69
C THR A 357 -0.96 15.76 -5.90
N GLU A 358 -1.47 16.97 -5.70
CA GLU A 358 -0.72 18.21 -5.88
C GLU A 358 0.50 18.28 -4.95
N LYS A 359 0.29 18.01 -3.66
CA LYS A 359 1.39 18.03 -2.68
C LYS A 359 2.44 16.95 -2.96
N ALA A 360 2.00 15.74 -3.31
CA ALA A 360 2.92 14.66 -3.67
C ALA A 360 3.70 14.97 -4.94
N LEU A 361 3.06 15.59 -5.95
CA LEU A 361 3.72 16.01 -7.18
C LEU A 361 4.76 17.11 -6.91
N LEU A 362 4.46 18.07 -6.02
CA LEU A 362 5.44 19.09 -5.61
C LEU A 362 6.65 18.46 -4.90
N LEU A 363 6.42 17.53 -3.98
CA LEU A 363 7.49 16.80 -3.30
C LEU A 363 8.30 15.96 -4.29
N PHE A 364 7.66 15.26 -5.22
CA PHE A 364 8.30 14.53 -6.32
C PHE A 364 9.22 15.45 -7.14
N LYS A 365 8.73 16.61 -7.60
CA LYS A 365 9.54 17.58 -8.34
C LYS A 365 10.75 18.05 -7.53
N SER A 366 10.58 18.26 -6.22
CA SER A 366 11.69 18.59 -5.34
C SER A 366 12.72 17.45 -5.23
N ILE A 367 12.27 16.19 -5.29
CA ILE A 367 13.17 15.02 -5.28
C ILE A 367 14.00 14.97 -6.57
N GLU A 368 13.34 15.09 -7.72
CA GLU A 368 14.01 15.09 -9.02
C GLU A 368 14.99 16.26 -9.16
N ASN A 369 14.62 17.47 -8.70
CA ASN A 369 15.53 18.62 -8.67
C ASN A 369 16.74 18.40 -7.74
N GLY A 370 16.60 17.56 -6.70
CA GLY A 370 17.70 17.14 -5.84
C GLY A 370 18.64 16.11 -6.49
N GLY A 371 18.29 15.60 -7.68
CA GLY A 371 19.04 14.61 -8.44
C GLY A 371 18.51 13.18 -8.32
N GLY A 372 17.22 13.01 -8.01
CA GLY A 372 16.52 11.72 -8.06
C GLY A 372 16.47 10.98 -6.72
N PHE A 373 15.55 10.01 -6.64
CA PHE A 373 15.33 9.17 -5.46
C PHE A 373 16.60 8.44 -5.00
N LEU A 374 17.36 7.82 -5.91
CA LEU A 374 18.53 7.01 -5.57
C LEU A 374 19.65 7.86 -4.96
N LYS A 375 19.82 9.09 -5.45
CA LYS A 375 20.78 10.05 -4.88
C LYS A 375 20.35 10.50 -3.48
N GLN A 376 19.09 10.89 -3.33
CA GLN A 376 18.57 11.31 -2.01
C GLN A 376 18.60 10.18 -0.98
N LEU A 377 18.41 8.94 -1.42
CA LEU A 377 18.55 7.75 -0.60
C LEU A 377 20.00 7.53 -0.14
N LYS A 378 20.99 7.73 -1.02
CA LYS A 378 22.43 7.65 -0.67
C LYS A 378 22.86 8.77 0.28
N GLU A 379 22.26 9.94 0.15
CA GLU A 379 22.50 11.10 1.03
C GLU A 379 21.71 11.01 2.36
N ASN A 380 20.96 9.95 2.59
CA ASN A 380 20.09 9.71 3.74
C ASN A 380 18.96 10.75 3.93
N THR A 381 18.62 11.52 2.89
CA THR A 381 17.58 12.56 2.97
C THR A 381 16.20 11.95 3.15
N ILE A 382 15.89 10.89 2.39
CA ILE A 382 14.59 10.21 2.45
C ILE A 382 14.41 9.56 3.83
N GLN A 383 15.43 8.84 4.30
CA GLN A 383 15.44 8.18 5.60
C GLN A 383 15.18 9.17 6.74
N ARG A 384 15.91 10.29 6.74
CA ARG A 384 15.72 11.35 7.74
C ARG A 384 14.32 11.94 7.68
N LYS A 385 13.77 12.19 6.49
CA LYS A 385 12.43 12.78 6.32
C LYS A 385 11.31 11.84 6.76
N ILE A 386 11.46 10.53 6.54
CA ILE A 386 10.55 9.51 7.07
C ILE A 386 10.64 9.48 8.60
N GLN A 387 11.85 9.51 9.15
CA GLN A 387 12.04 9.52 10.60
C GLN A 387 11.45 10.77 11.27
N GLU A 388 11.64 11.96 10.68
CA GLU A 388 11.00 13.20 11.14
C GLU A 388 9.46 13.09 11.15
N SER A 389 8.87 12.41 10.16
CA SER A 389 7.42 12.14 10.13
C SER A 389 7.00 11.16 11.22
N ALA A 390 7.72 10.04 11.35
CA ALA A 390 7.46 9.02 12.34
C ALA A 390 7.56 9.56 13.78
N GLU A 391 8.52 10.44 14.05
CA GLU A 391 8.68 11.10 15.35
C GLU A 391 7.52 12.03 15.68
N LYS A 392 7.02 12.79 14.69
CA LYS A 392 5.82 13.63 14.85
C LYS A 392 4.56 12.80 15.12
N GLU A 393 4.40 11.67 14.43
CA GLU A 393 3.31 10.73 14.69
C GLU A 393 3.41 10.13 16.09
N MET A 394 4.60 9.70 16.50
CA MET A 394 4.84 9.17 17.84
C MET A 394 4.57 10.21 18.94
N LEU A 395 4.89 11.48 18.70
CA LEU A 395 4.54 12.57 19.62
C LEU A 395 3.02 12.70 19.75
N ARG A 396 2.28 12.76 18.64
CA ARG A 396 0.80 12.79 18.67
C ARG A 396 0.21 11.58 19.39
N PHE A 397 0.80 10.40 19.20
CA PHE A 397 0.40 9.17 19.89
C PHE A 397 0.61 9.24 21.40
N LYS A 398 1.76 9.76 21.85
CA LYS A 398 2.05 9.99 23.28
C LYS A 398 1.15 11.07 23.90
N GLU A 399 0.79 12.08 23.13
CA GLU A 399 -0.13 13.16 23.54
C GLU A 399 -1.60 12.74 23.52
N GLY A 400 -1.92 11.52 23.06
CA GLY A 400 -3.31 11.03 22.94
C GLY A 400 -4.10 11.66 21.79
N ARG A 401 -3.44 12.40 20.89
CA ARG A 401 -4.04 12.98 19.67
C ARG A 401 -4.17 11.94 18.56
N GLU A 402 -3.25 10.98 18.50
CA GLU A 402 -3.36 9.78 17.67
C GLU A 402 -3.77 8.61 18.56
N VAL A 403 -4.98 8.08 18.36
CA VAL A 403 -5.57 7.07 19.24
C VAL A 403 -5.40 5.67 18.64
N LEU A 404 -4.80 4.78 19.41
CA LEU A 404 -4.76 3.34 19.12
C LEU A 404 -5.47 2.59 20.24
N VAL A 405 -6.71 2.21 19.96
CA VAL A 405 -7.59 1.48 20.89
C VAL A 405 -6.93 0.18 21.35
N GLY A 406 -7.01 -0.09 22.66
CA GLY A 406 -6.37 -1.24 23.30
C GLY A 406 -4.90 -1.00 23.69
N THR A 407 -4.28 0.10 23.22
CA THR A 407 -2.86 0.42 23.49
C THR A 407 -2.67 1.70 24.29
N ASN A 408 -3.08 2.86 23.77
CA ASN A 408 -2.96 4.15 24.50
C ASN A 408 -4.31 4.67 25.01
N LYS A 409 -5.41 4.03 24.62
CA LYS A 409 -6.77 4.36 25.06
C LYS A 409 -7.59 3.09 25.20
N TYR A 410 -8.43 3.04 26.22
CA TYR A 410 -9.23 1.85 26.57
C TYR A 410 -8.36 0.61 26.78
N VAL A 411 -7.26 0.78 27.52
CA VAL A 411 -6.31 -0.30 27.80
C VAL A 411 -6.93 -1.31 28.75
N ASN A 412 -6.86 -2.59 28.41
CA ASN A 412 -7.17 -3.67 29.34
C ASN A 412 -5.90 -4.06 30.11
N GLU A 413 -5.79 -3.67 31.38
CA GLU A 413 -4.60 -3.94 32.21
C GLU A 413 -4.41 -5.43 32.55
N THR A 414 -5.46 -6.26 32.45
CA THR A 414 -5.37 -7.70 32.75
C THR A 414 -4.97 -8.56 31.54
N ASP A 415 -4.78 -7.94 30.37
CA ASP A 415 -4.36 -8.63 29.15
C ASP A 415 -2.85 -8.95 29.23
N LEU A 416 -2.48 -10.21 28.97
CA LEU A 416 -1.10 -10.72 29.09
C LEU A 416 -0.69 -11.36 27.76
N MET A 417 0.52 -11.06 27.29
CA MET A 417 1.00 -11.49 25.98
C MET A 417 2.33 -12.24 25.99
N LYS A 418 3.11 -12.17 27.07
CA LYS A 418 4.48 -12.72 27.13
C LYS A 418 4.56 -14.21 26.75
N ASP A 419 3.64 -15.03 27.26
CA ASP A 419 3.61 -16.47 27.00
C ASP A 419 2.96 -16.86 25.65
N ASN A 420 2.39 -15.89 24.93
CA ASN A 420 1.68 -16.12 23.65
C ASN A 420 2.52 -15.72 22.41
N LEU A 421 3.76 -15.26 22.59
CA LEU A 421 4.62 -14.85 21.47
C LEU A 421 5.34 -16.06 20.84
N GLU A 422 5.05 -16.37 19.57
CA GLU A 422 5.80 -17.35 18.78
C GLU A 422 6.85 -16.71 17.86
N LEU A 423 6.64 -15.43 17.52
CA LEU A 423 7.51 -14.60 16.73
C LEU A 423 8.06 -13.45 17.58
N TYR A 424 9.23 -12.95 17.20
CA TYR A 424 9.77 -11.71 17.78
C TYR A 424 9.16 -10.50 17.04
N PRO A 425 8.24 -9.73 17.66
CA PRO A 425 7.39 -8.75 16.97
C PRO A 425 8.01 -7.35 16.89
N PHE A 426 9.29 -7.22 17.27
CA PHE A 426 9.99 -5.95 17.42
C PHE A 426 11.13 -5.81 16.41
N LEU A 427 11.53 -4.56 16.16
CA LEU A 427 12.62 -4.25 15.27
C LEU A 427 13.93 -4.84 15.80
N LYS A 428 14.55 -5.73 15.02
CA LYS A 428 15.84 -6.34 15.37
C LYS A 428 16.97 -5.36 15.09
N THR A 429 17.65 -4.91 16.13
CA THR A 429 18.91 -4.14 16.04
C THR A 429 20.08 -5.07 15.70
N LYS A 430 20.27 -5.37 14.41
CA LYS A 430 21.51 -6.00 13.94
C LYS A 430 22.52 -4.92 13.55
N THR A 431 23.64 -4.82 14.25
CA THR A 431 24.76 -3.97 13.89
C THR A 431 25.48 -4.53 12.67
N ARG A 432 24.99 -4.19 11.47
CA ARG A 432 25.64 -4.51 10.20
C ARG A 432 26.10 -3.22 9.54
N LYS A 433 27.32 -3.22 8.99
CA LYS A 433 27.75 -2.14 8.09
C LYS A 433 26.91 -2.21 6.82
N THR A 434 26.20 -1.13 6.50
CA THR A 434 25.39 -0.99 5.30
C THR A 434 25.97 0.13 4.43
N LEU A 435 25.69 0.09 3.13
CA LEU A 435 26.13 1.15 2.20
C LEU A 435 25.38 2.46 2.45
N ILE A 436 24.11 2.36 2.83
CA ILE A 436 23.25 3.48 3.21
C ILE A 436 22.49 3.14 4.49
N GLN A 437 21.89 4.13 5.15
CA GLN A 437 20.96 3.83 6.24
C GLN A 437 19.72 3.11 5.68
N PRO A 438 19.34 1.94 6.21
CA PRO A 438 18.10 1.28 5.80
C PRO A 438 16.87 2.04 6.28
N ILE A 439 15.79 1.98 5.51
CA ILE A 439 14.44 2.36 5.94
C ILE A 439 13.88 1.17 6.72
N LEU A 440 13.59 1.39 8.00
CA LEU A 440 13.16 0.34 8.92
C LEU A 440 11.68 0.49 9.26
N GLU A 441 10.94 -0.60 9.13
CA GLU A 441 9.55 -0.68 9.59
C GLU A 441 9.51 -0.69 11.12
N LYS A 442 8.65 0.15 11.71
CA LYS A 442 8.44 0.19 13.16
C LYS A 442 6.96 0.42 13.45
N ARG A 443 6.37 -0.40 14.34
CA ARG A 443 4.96 -0.22 14.73
C ARG A 443 4.83 0.95 15.69
N LEU A 444 3.71 1.65 15.64
CA LEU A 444 3.45 2.80 16.52
C LEU A 444 3.38 2.39 18.00
N ALA A 445 2.83 1.20 18.26
CA ALA A 445 2.67 0.63 19.60
C ALA A 445 3.97 0.06 20.20
N GLU A 446 5.01 -0.15 19.40
CA GLU A 446 6.18 -0.97 19.75
C GLU A 446 6.85 -0.56 21.06
N ASP A 447 7.13 0.73 21.27
CA ASP A 447 7.81 1.21 22.48
C ASP A 447 6.96 1.04 23.75
N VAL A 448 5.63 1.10 23.63
CA VAL A 448 4.71 0.92 24.76
C VAL A 448 4.57 -0.57 25.10
N GLU A 449 4.51 -1.40 24.07
CA GLU A 449 4.35 -2.85 24.22
C GLU A 449 5.62 -3.53 24.75
N GLN A 450 6.81 -3.06 24.35
CA GLN A 450 8.07 -3.56 24.94
C GLN A 450 8.10 -3.33 26.45
N LYS A 451 7.78 -2.11 26.89
CA LYS A 451 7.71 -1.79 28.33
C LYS A 451 6.69 -2.66 29.06
N ARG A 452 5.51 -2.84 28.46
CA ARG A 452 4.47 -3.66 29.05
C ARG A 452 4.87 -5.12 29.18
N LEU A 453 5.55 -5.70 28.20
CA LEU A 453 6.08 -7.06 28.27
C LEU A 453 7.21 -7.22 29.29
N ASP A 454 8.02 -6.18 29.50
CA ASP A 454 9.07 -6.18 30.53
C ASP A 454 8.48 -6.16 31.95
N ASP A 455 7.29 -5.56 32.10
CA ASP A 455 6.53 -5.46 33.36
C ASP A 455 5.62 -6.69 33.65
N GLU A 456 5.41 -7.59 32.66
CA GLU A 456 4.76 -8.91 32.81
C GLU A 456 5.72 -9.96 33.39
#